data_AF-A0A1V1NQE2-F1
#
_entry.id   AF-A0A1V1NQE2-F1
#
_cell.length_a   1.000
_cell.length_b   1.000
_cell.length_c   1.000
_cell.angle_alpha   90.00
_cell.angle_beta   90.00
_cell.angle_gamma   90.00
#
_symmetry.space_group_name_H-M   'P 1'
#
loop_
_entity.id
_entity.type
_entity.pdbx_description
1 polymer ?
#
loop_
_entity_poly.entity_id
_entity_poly.type
_entity_poly.pdbx_seq_one_letter_code
_entity_poly.pdbx_strand_id
1 'polypeptide(L)'
;MRELYNGYLFIEHCQKIYNPDMVLYYLSEYQKNDMPPKELIDTNIASDYGKIKKLFALQKPFRNSQVLEELMTSGETPATLTPQFSFERDFNRNDFVSLLFYLGLISIKCDHLDALIFSIPNYVIKTLYRSYFIDFIKSEQHLEFETADVQTAIRNLAQNNTLDPFILLVENALKT
;
A
#
# COMPACT_ATOMS: atom_id res chain seq x y z
N MET A 1 -11.27 -7.88 13.79
CA MET A 1 -9.92 -8.38 13.44
C MET A 1 -9.82 -8.98 12.04
N ARG A 2 -10.73 -9.89 11.62
CA ARG A 2 -10.57 -10.62 10.34
C ARG A 2 -10.51 -9.69 9.11
N GLU A 3 -11.40 -8.72 8.98
CA GLU A 3 -11.36 -7.77 7.85
C GLU A 3 -10.15 -6.83 7.89
N LEU A 4 -9.68 -6.49 9.10
CA LEU A 4 -8.61 -5.53 9.32
C LEU A 4 -7.23 -6.12 9.06
N TYR A 5 -6.99 -7.36 9.51
CA TYR A 5 -5.68 -8.00 9.48
C TYR A 5 -5.61 -9.24 8.56
N ASN A 6 -6.75 -9.93 8.32
CA ASN A 6 -7.04 -11.05 7.40
C ASN A 6 -5.99 -12.16 7.13
N GLY A 7 -4.84 -12.12 7.78
CA GLY A 7 -3.69 -12.97 7.57
C GLY A 7 -3.05 -12.85 6.19
N TYR A 8 -1.92 -13.55 6.07
CA TYR A 8 -1.07 -13.65 4.89
C TYR A 8 -0.98 -15.11 4.47
N LEU A 9 -1.18 -15.38 3.18
CA LEU A 9 -0.87 -16.65 2.55
C LEU A 9 0.54 -16.57 1.96
N PHE A 10 1.43 -17.44 2.44
CA PHE A 10 2.82 -17.55 1.97
C PHE A 10 3.06 -18.78 1.08
N ILE A 11 2.20 -19.79 1.20
CA ILE A 11 2.25 -21.04 0.45
C ILE A 11 0.83 -21.31 -0.05
N GLU A 12 0.70 -21.72 -1.31
CA GLU A 12 -0.58 -22.13 -1.90
C GLU A 12 -1.22 -23.26 -1.07
N HIS A 13 -2.56 -23.31 -1.08
CA HIS A 13 -3.35 -24.34 -0.38
C HIS A 13 -3.13 -24.43 1.15
N CYS A 14 -2.41 -23.49 1.75
CA CYS A 14 -2.20 -23.42 3.19
C CYS A 14 -3.16 -22.44 3.87
N GLN A 15 -3.17 -22.44 5.21
CA GLN A 15 -3.94 -21.45 5.98
C GLN A 15 -3.23 -20.09 6.00
N LYS A 16 -4.02 -19.01 6.04
CA LYS A 16 -3.48 -17.66 6.24
C LYS A 16 -2.94 -17.50 7.66
N ILE A 17 -1.80 -16.85 7.78
CA ILE A 17 -1.11 -16.59 9.05
C ILE A 17 -1.22 -15.11 9.38
N TYR A 18 -1.64 -14.77 10.60
CA TYR A 18 -1.67 -13.38 11.04
C TYR A 18 -0.28 -12.86 11.35
N ASN A 19 -0.01 -11.59 11.01
CA ASN A 19 1.19 -10.91 11.48
C ASN A 19 1.12 -10.78 13.02
N PRO A 20 2.08 -11.34 13.76
CA PRO A 20 2.03 -11.38 15.22
C PRO A 20 2.08 -9.99 15.84
N ASP A 21 2.86 -9.06 15.29
CA ASP A 21 2.99 -7.68 15.80
C ASP A 21 1.63 -6.97 15.74
N MET A 22 0.91 -7.13 14.63
CA MET A 22 -0.42 -6.55 14.47
C MET A 22 -1.45 -7.13 15.46
N VAL A 23 -1.39 -8.44 15.70
CA VAL A 23 -2.28 -9.11 16.66
C VAL A 23 -1.96 -8.68 18.09
N LEU A 24 -0.68 -8.65 18.46
CA LEU A 24 -0.22 -8.24 19.79
C LEU A 24 -0.56 -6.77 20.06
N TYR A 25 -0.38 -5.89 19.06
CA TYR A 25 -0.81 -4.50 19.14
C TYR A 25 -2.31 -4.38 19.41
N TYR A 26 -3.14 -5.08 18.62
CA TYR A 26 -4.59 -5.08 18.80
C TYR A 26 -5.00 -5.55 20.19
N LEU A 27 -4.42 -6.66 20.67
CA LEU A 27 -4.71 -7.21 22.00
C LEU A 27 -4.26 -6.27 23.12
N SER A 28 -3.09 -5.66 23.00
CA SER A 28 -2.57 -4.66 23.94
C SER A 28 -3.52 -3.47 24.08
N GLU A 29 -3.99 -2.92 22.96
CA GLU A 29 -4.87 -1.76 22.98
C GLU A 29 -6.27 -2.10 23.49
N TYR A 30 -6.78 -3.28 23.13
CA TYR A 30 -8.03 -3.78 23.67
C TYR A 30 -7.96 -3.97 25.18
N GLN A 31 -6.88 -4.58 25.69
CA GLN A 31 -6.69 -4.78 27.13
C GLN A 31 -6.63 -3.46 27.91
N LYS A 32 -6.09 -2.38 27.34
CA LYS A 32 -5.97 -1.08 28.02
C LYS A 32 -7.26 -0.27 28.02
N ASN A 33 -8.03 -0.34 26.92
CA ASN A 33 -9.11 0.60 26.65
C ASN A 33 -10.50 -0.06 26.59
N ASP A 34 -10.59 -1.39 26.74
CA ASP A 34 -11.79 -2.21 26.48
C ASP A 34 -12.44 -1.95 25.11
N MET A 35 -11.66 -1.42 24.17
CA MET A 35 -12.09 -1.02 22.85
C MET A 35 -11.01 -1.38 21.82
N PRO A 36 -11.39 -1.69 20.57
CA PRO A 36 -10.44 -1.84 19.49
C PRO A 36 -9.53 -0.61 19.36
N PRO A 37 -8.28 -0.79 18.91
CA PRO A 37 -7.38 0.33 18.69
C PRO A 37 -7.98 1.34 17.71
N LYS A 38 -7.93 2.61 18.07
CA LYS A 38 -8.40 3.71 17.21
C LYS A 38 -7.52 3.83 15.96
N GLU A 39 -6.21 3.70 16.14
CA GLU A 39 -5.23 3.62 15.06
C GLU A 39 -4.98 2.14 14.74
N LEU A 40 -5.22 1.70 13.51
CA LEU A 40 -5.14 0.28 13.16
C LEU A 40 -3.70 -0.22 12.95
N ILE A 41 -2.75 0.71 12.91
CA ILE A 41 -1.34 0.50 12.55
C ILE A 41 -0.50 0.94 13.74
N ASP A 42 0.36 0.04 14.22
CA ASP A 42 1.41 0.44 15.16
C ASP A 42 2.36 1.44 14.47
N THR A 43 2.74 2.48 15.21
CA THR A 43 3.70 3.49 14.75
C THR A 43 5.05 2.85 14.37
N ASN A 44 5.43 1.75 15.04
CA ASN A 44 6.64 1.00 14.71
C ASN A 44 6.57 0.39 13.29
N ILE A 45 5.42 -0.22 12.97
CA ILE A 45 5.15 -0.80 11.66
C ILE A 45 5.16 0.31 10.59
N ALA A 46 4.49 1.43 10.84
CA ALA A 46 4.44 2.56 9.90
C ALA A 46 5.84 3.13 9.59
N SER A 47 6.70 3.27 10.61
CA SER A 47 8.06 3.80 10.46
C SER A 47 8.94 2.91 9.58
N ASP A 48 8.87 1.59 9.77
CA ASP A 48 9.66 0.64 8.99
C ASP A 48 9.22 0.61 7.52
N TYR A 49 7.92 0.68 7.25
CA TYR A 49 7.41 0.88 5.90
C TYR A 49 7.84 2.22 5.29
N GLY A 50 7.98 3.28 6.10
CA GLY A 50 8.52 4.57 5.66
C GLY A 50 9.98 4.49 5.19
N LYS A 51 10.80 3.62 5.80
CA LYS A 51 12.20 3.38 5.37
C LYS A 51 12.24 2.60 4.06
N ILE A 52 11.42 1.55 3.97
CA ILE A 52 11.22 0.74 2.76
C ILE A 52 10.81 1.62 1.58
N LYS A 53 9.89 2.56 1.83
CA LYS A 53 9.45 3.52 0.83
C LYS A 53 10.60 4.33 0.23
N LYS A 54 11.50 4.83 1.08
CA LYS A 54 12.67 5.59 0.63
C LYS A 54 13.63 4.73 -0.20
N LEU A 55 13.80 3.45 0.16
CA LEU A 55 14.61 2.52 -0.61
C LEU A 55 14.07 2.35 -2.05
N PHE A 56 12.76 2.30 -2.22
CA PHE A 56 12.13 2.18 -3.54
C PHE A 56 12.25 3.44 -4.40
N ALA A 57 12.16 4.62 -3.79
CA ALA A 57 12.31 5.90 -4.49
C ALA A 57 13.72 6.12 -5.07
N LEU A 58 14.72 5.44 -4.53
CA LEU A 58 16.12 5.51 -5.01
C LEU A 58 16.36 4.66 -6.27
N GLN A 59 15.45 3.74 -6.60
CA GLN A 59 15.56 2.85 -7.76
C GLN A 59 14.70 3.35 -8.93
N LYS A 60 15.12 3.08 -10.17
CA LYS A 60 14.50 3.63 -11.39
C LYS A 60 12.96 3.51 -11.36
N PRO A 61 12.23 4.64 -11.35
CA PRO A 61 10.81 4.68 -10.97
C PRO A 61 9.85 4.00 -11.96
N PHE A 62 10.21 3.98 -13.25
CA PHE A 62 9.29 3.59 -14.34
C PHE A 62 8.82 2.13 -14.31
N ARG A 63 9.58 1.19 -13.73
CA ARG A 63 9.18 -0.22 -13.70
C ARG A 63 8.37 -0.59 -12.45
N ASN A 64 8.63 0.11 -11.36
CA ASN A 64 7.89 -0.06 -10.12
C ASN A 64 6.45 0.45 -10.31
N SER A 65 6.28 1.57 -11.02
CA SER A 65 4.97 2.20 -11.26
C SER A 65 3.93 1.28 -11.91
N GLN A 66 4.33 0.36 -12.81
CA GLN A 66 3.37 -0.53 -13.48
C GLN A 66 2.77 -1.59 -12.55
N VAL A 67 3.59 -2.32 -11.78
CA VAL A 67 3.10 -3.31 -10.78
C VAL A 67 2.21 -2.64 -9.75
N LEU A 68 2.65 -1.45 -9.36
CA LEU A 68 1.95 -0.59 -8.45
C LEU A 68 0.57 -0.19 -9.02
N GLU A 69 0.51 0.28 -10.27
CA GLU A 69 -0.73 0.63 -10.97
C GLU A 69 -1.68 -0.56 -11.13
N GLU A 70 -1.17 -1.73 -11.52
CA GLU A 70 -1.93 -2.99 -11.59
C GLU A 70 -2.62 -3.28 -10.25
N LEU A 71 -1.86 -3.29 -9.15
CA LEU A 71 -2.39 -3.54 -7.81
C LEU A 71 -3.43 -2.50 -7.36
N MET A 72 -3.37 -1.27 -7.87
CA MET A 72 -4.34 -0.21 -7.56
C MET A 72 -5.61 -0.28 -8.41
N THR A 73 -5.48 -0.71 -9.67
CA THR A 73 -6.57 -0.68 -10.65
C THR A 73 -7.31 -2.02 -10.72
N SER A 74 -6.59 -3.13 -10.93
CA SER A 74 -7.16 -4.48 -10.99
C SER A 74 -7.26 -5.13 -9.61
N GLY A 75 -6.46 -4.67 -8.64
CA GLY A 75 -6.34 -5.28 -7.31
C GLY A 75 -5.41 -6.49 -7.27
N GLU A 76 -4.83 -6.86 -8.40
CA GLU A 76 -4.08 -8.12 -8.58
C GLU A 76 -2.90 -7.94 -9.51
N THR A 77 -1.80 -8.65 -9.23
CA THR A 77 -0.65 -8.70 -10.12
C THR A 77 -0.11 -10.14 -10.23
N PRO A 78 0.04 -10.68 -11.45
CA PRO A 78 0.65 -12.00 -11.64
C PRO A 78 2.18 -11.89 -11.53
N ALA A 79 2.86 -12.82 -10.88
CA ALA A 79 4.32 -12.90 -10.91
C ALA A 79 4.85 -14.29 -10.54
N THR A 80 6.14 -14.50 -10.80
CA THR A 80 6.89 -15.65 -10.27
C THR A 80 7.80 -15.17 -9.14
N LEU A 81 7.80 -15.86 -8.00
CA LEU A 81 8.66 -15.47 -6.87
C LEU A 81 10.13 -15.75 -7.19
N THR A 82 10.96 -14.71 -7.07
CA THR A 82 12.41 -14.84 -7.10
C THR A 82 12.92 -15.13 -5.68
N PRO A 83 13.67 -16.22 -5.45
CA PRO A 83 14.21 -16.54 -4.12
C PRO A 83 15.38 -15.63 -3.70
N GLN A 84 16.07 -15.01 -4.67
CA GLN A 84 17.18 -14.10 -4.41
C GLN A 84 17.15 -12.95 -5.42
N PHE A 85 16.83 -11.75 -4.95
CA PHE A 85 16.98 -10.51 -5.70
C PHE A 85 18.26 -9.80 -5.22
N SER A 86 19.02 -9.26 -6.16
CA SER A 86 20.21 -8.45 -5.87
C SER A 86 19.99 -7.05 -6.39
N PHE A 87 20.22 -6.07 -5.52
CA PHE A 87 20.19 -4.65 -5.90
C PHE A 87 21.39 -4.24 -6.77
N GLU A 88 22.37 -5.14 -6.96
CA GLU A 88 23.55 -4.93 -7.80
C GLU A 88 23.36 -5.46 -9.25
N ARG A 89 22.24 -6.15 -9.52
CA ARG A 89 21.88 -6.66 -10.86
C ARG A 89 20.63 -5.95 -11.38
N ASP A 90 20.26 -6.24 -12.63
CA ASP A 90 19.01 -5.75 -13.24
C ASP A 90 17.80 -6.21 -12.41
N PHE A 91 17.24 -5.28 -11.63
CA PHE A 91 16.04 -5.47 -10.83
C PHE A 91 14.81 -5.46 -11.74
N ASN A 92 14.13 -6.60 -11.83
CA ASN A 92 13.01 -6.80 -12.75
C ASN A 92 11.65 -6.76 -12.03
N ARG A 93 10.57 -6.86 -12.81
CA ARG A 93 9.19 -6.85 -12.32
C ARG A 93 8.93 -7.93 -11.26
N ASN A 94 9.40 -9.16 -11.49
CA ASN A 94 9.21 -10.27 -10.55
C ASN A 94 10.01 -10.07 -9.26
N ASP A 95 11.19 -9.45 -9.34
CA ASP A 95 11.97 -9.08 -8.14
C ASP A 95 11.22 -8.05 -7.29
N PHE A 96 10.57 -7.07 -7.93
CA PHE A 96 9.75 -6.09 -7.24
C PHE A 96 8.53 -6.72 -6.55
N VAL A 97 7.77 -7.57 -7.27
CA VAL A 97 6.63 -8.29 -6.69
C VAL A 97 7.09 -9.19 -5.54
N SER A 98 8.20 -9.90 -5.71
CA SER A 98 8.78 -10.76 -4.67
C SER A 98 9.17 -9.95 -3.44
N LEU A 99 9.77 -8.79 -3.63
CA LEU A 99 10.12 -7.89 -2.52
C LEU A 99 8.88 -7.40 -1.79
N LEU A 100 7.83 -6.94 -2.49
CA LEU A 100 6.57 -6.55 -1.86
C LEU A 100 5.94 -7.72 -1.08
N PHE A 101 6.03 -8.94 -1.60
CA PHE A 101 5.53 -10.15 -0.95
C PHE A 101 6.31 -10.47 0.34
N TYR A 102 7.65 -10.47 0.30
CA TYR A 102 8.47 -10.75 1.48
C TYR A 102 8.39 -9.66 2.54
N LEU A 103 8.07 -8.43 2.15
CA LEU A 103 7.78 -7.32 3.06
C LEU A 103 6.37 -7.41 3.67
N GLY A 104 5.52 -8.33 3.22
CA GLY A 104 4.14 -8.41 3.71
C GLY A 104 3.24 -7.26 3.25
N LEU A 105 3.53 -6.67 2.07
CA LEU A 105 2.67 -5.67 1.43
C LEU A 105 1.63 -6.31 0.51
N ILE A 106 1.94 -7.49 -0.03
CA ILE A 106 1.04 -8.31 -0.84
C ILE A 106 1.13 -9.76 -0.40
N SER A 107 0.15 -10.57 -0.79
CA SER A 107 0.07 -11.97 -0.44
C SER A 107 -0.52 -12.77 -1.59
N ILE A 108 -0.23 -14.08 -1.62
CA ILE A 108 -0.79 -14.99 -2.62
C ILE A 108 -2.31 -14.99 -2.50
N LYS A 109 -2.98 -14.72 -3.61
CA LYS A 109 -4.44 -14.85 -3.74
C LYS A 109 -4.79 -16.26 -4.22
N CYS A 110 -4.19 -16.67 -5.32
CA CYS A 110 -4.36 -17.99 -5.93
C CYS A 110 -3.22 -18.28 -6.91
N ASP A 111 -3.13 -19.54 -7.32
CA ASP A 111 -2.31 -20.00 -8.42
C ASP A 111 -3.05 -19.82 -9.76
N HIS A 112 -2.34 -19.42 -10.81
CA HIS A 112 -2.88 -19.41 -12.15
C HIS A 112 -1.83 -19.86 -13.17
N LEU A 113 -1.89 -21.15 -13.53
CA LEU A 113 -1.07 -21.78 -14.57
C LEU A 113 0.44 -21.57 -14.38
N ASP A 114 1.00 -20.55 -15.02
CA ASP A 114 2.42 -20.23 -15.08
C ASP A 114 2.87 -19.17 -14.07
N ALA A 115 1.94 -18.58 -13.31
CA ALA A 115 2.24 -17.53 -12.34
C ALA A 115 1.36 -17.60 -11.08
N LEU A 116 1.89 -17.02 -10.00
CA LEU A 116 1.15 -16.72 -8.79
C LEU A 116 0.40 -15.39 -8.97
N ILE A 117 -0.85 -15.33 -8.54
CA ILE A 117 -1.61 -14.08 -8.46
C ILE A 117 -1.46 -13.50 -7.06
N PHE A 118 -0.96 -12.27 -6.97
CA PHE A 118 -0.79 -11.55 -5.72
C PHE A 118 -1.85 -10.46 -5.54
N SER A 119 -2.24 -10.22 -4.30
CA SER A 119 -3.18 -9.16 -3.94
C SER A 119 -2.85 -8.57 -2.58
N ILE A 120 -3.40 -7.39 -2.28
CA ILE A 120 -3.27 -6.76 -0.96
C ILE A 120 -4.06 -7.59 0.07
N PRO A 121 -3.44 -8.09 1.15
CA PRO A 121 -4.03 -9.13 2.00
C PRO A 121 -5.15 -8.62 2.92
N ASN A 122 -5.05 -7.37 3.38
CA ASN A 122 -5.94 -6.81 4.40
C ASN A 122 -6.05 -5.28 4.33
N TYR A 123 -7.02 -4.73 5.05
CA TYR A 123 -7.34 -3.30 5.03
C TYR A 123 -6.21 -2.42 5.60
N VAL A 124 -5.49 -2.90 6.61
CA VAL A 124 -4.37 -2.15 7.19
C VAL A 124 -3.25 -1.95 6.16
N ILE A 125 -2.86 -3.03 5.50
CA ILE A 125 -1.86 -2.95 4.43
C ILE A 125 -2.37 -2.08 3.29
N LYS A 126 -3.64 -2.19 2.90
CA LYS A 126 -4.25 -1.28 1.90
C LYS A 126 -4.09 0.19 2.28
N THR A 127 -4.21 0.52 3.57
CA THR A 127 -4.05 1.89 4.07
C THR A 127 -2.60 2.36 3.99
N LEU A 128 -1.64 1.52 4.41
CA LEU A 128 -0.20 1.79 4.25
C LEU A 128 0.18 1.99 2.78
N TYR A 129 -0.33 1.08 1.94
CA TYR A 129 -0.13 1.08 0.50
C TYR A 129 -0.64 2.38 -0.11
N ARG A 130 -1.84 2.84 0.27
CA ARG A 130 -2.40 4.11 -0.22
C ARG A 130 -1.52 5.32 0.12
N SER A 131 -1.02 5.42 1.34
CA SER A 131 -0.14 6.53 1.75
C SER A 131 1.17 6.53 0.95
N TYR A 132 1.75 5.36 0.69
CA TYR A 132 2.93 5.22 -0.16
C TYR A 132 2.70 5.78 -1.57
N PHE A 133 1.57 5.47 -2.21
CA PHE A 133 1.27 5.90 -3.58
C PHE A 133 1.02 7.38 -3.72
N ILE A 134 0.27 7.95 -2.78
CA ILE A 134 0.01 9.39 -2.80
C ILE A 134 1.35 10.14 -2.83
N ASP A 135 2.29 9.70 -2.01
CA ASP A 135 3.59 10.34 -1.95
C ASP A 135 4.47 10.02 -3.18
N PHE A 136 4.38 8.81 -3.74
CA PHE A 136 5.08 8.43 -4.97
C PHE A 136 4.58 9.23 -6.20
N ILE A 137 3.26 9.32 -6.37
CA ILE A 137 2.62 10.10 -7.45
C ILE A 137 3.01 11.58 -7.34
N LYS A 138 3.00 12.14 -6.11
CA LYS A 138 3.49 13.50 -5.88
C LYS A 138 4.93 13.70 -6.31
N SER A 139 5.81 12.74 -6.03
CA SER A 139 7.22 12.83 -6.41
C SER A 139 7.48 12.66 -7.90
N GLU A 140 6.75 11.78 -8.59
CA GLU A 140 6.93 11.50 -10.02
C GLU A 140 6.35 12.60 -10.92
N GLN A 141 5.19 13.15 -10.54
CA GLN A 141 4.44 14.10 -11.37
C GLN A 141 4.70 15.56 -10.98
N HIS A 142 5.64 15.82 -10.06
CA HIS A 142 5.87 17.16 -9.49
C HIS A 142 4.58 17.86 -9.02
N LEU A 143 3.61 17.08 -8.53
CA LEU A 143 2.31 17.61 -8.14
C LEU A 143 2.44 18.32 -6.77
N GLU A 144 2.36 19.65 -6.79
CA GLU A 144 2.31 20.49 -5.59
C GLU A 144 0.87 20.65 -5.10
N PHE A 145 0.35 19.63 -4.41
CA PHE A 145 -0.85 19.82 -3.59
C PHE A 145 -0.74 19.06 -2.28
N GLU A 146 -1.20 19.66 -1.18
CA GLU A 146 -1.29 18.94 0.08
C GLU A 146 -2.56 18.08 0.10
N THR A 147 -2.49 16.91 0.72
CA THR A 147 -3.70 16.11 0.98
C THR A 147 -4.71 16.87 1.83
N ALA A 148 -4.24 17.85 2.62
CA ALA A 148 -5.06 18.76 3.40
C ALA A 148 -5.92 19.68 2.51
N ASP A 149 -5.37 20.18 1.39
CA ASP A 149 -6.09 21.03 0.44
C ASP A 149 -7.23 20.27 -0.22
N VAL A 150 -6.94 19.03 -0.65
CA VAL A 150 -7.95 18.12 -1.24
C VAL A 150 -9.05 17.80 -0.22
N GLN A 151 -8.69 17.48 1.02
CA GLN A 151 -9.68 17.22 2.07
C GLN A 151 -10.53 18.46 2.38
N THR A 152 -9.93 19.65 2.38
CA THR A 152 -10.62 20.91 2.64
C THR A 152 -11.60 21.23 1.51
N ALA A 153 -11.17 21.07 0.26
CA ALA A 153 -12.04 21.24 -0.91
C ALA A 153 -13.22 20.26 -0.90
N ILE A 154 -12.97 18.97 -0.58
CA ILE A 154 -14.02 17.95 -0.48
C ILE A 154 -14.97 18.24 0.69
N ARG A 155 -14.47 18.68 1.85
CA ARG A 155 -15.31 19.08 2.99
C ARG A 155 -16.19 20.28 2.64
N ASN A 156 -15.64 21.29 2.01
CA ASN A 156 -16.40 22.46 1.55
C ASN A 156 -17.46 22.08 0.51
N LEU A 157 -17.14 21.16 -0.40
CA LEU A 157 -18.11 20.62 -1.34
C LEU A 157 -19.23 19.86 -0.62
N ALA A 158 -18.89 18.96 0.31
CA ALA A 158 -19.86 18.11 1.01
C ALA A 158 -20.75 18.88 2.00
N GLN A 159 -20.23 19.92 2.65
CA GLN A 159 -20.94 20.68 3.68
C GLN A 159 -21.64 21.92 3.12
N ASN A 160 -21.00 22.60 2.17
CA ASN A 160 -21.42 23.93 1.71
C ASN A 160 -21.76 23.96 0.21
N ASN A 161 -21.70 22.81 -0.50
CA ASN A 161 -21.92 22.68 -1.94
C ASN A 161 -21.05 23.65 -2.79
N THR A 162 -19.88 24.03 -2.27
CA THR A 162 -18.97 24.98 -2.93
C THR A 162 -17.99 24.22 -3.82
N LEU A 163 -18.10 24.43 -5.14
CA LEU A 163 -17.33 23.71 -6.16
C LEU A 163 -15.98 24.35 -6.50
N ASP A 164 -15.85 25.67 -6.32
CA ASP A 164 -14.69 26.43 -6.81
C ASP A 164 -13.34 25.91 -6.29
N PRO A 165 -13.16 25.57 -4.99
CA PRO A 165 -11.89 25.05 -4.49
C PRO A 165 -11.54 23.67 -5.08
N PHE A 166 -12.55 22.87 -5.41
CA PHE A 166 -12.37 21.55 -6.00
C PHE A 166 -12.00 21.66 -7.47
N ILE A 167 -12.63 22.56 -8.22
CA ILE A 167 -12.32 22.83 -9.64
C ILE A 167 -10.89 23.34 -9.78
N LEU A 168 -10.47 24.31 -8.96
CA LEU A 168 -9.10 24.84 -8.95
C LEU A 168 -8.04 23.75 -8.71
N LEU A 169 -8.32 22.80 -7.82
CA LEU A 169 -7.46 21.66 -7.56
C LEU A 169 -7.31 20.75 -8.78
N VAL A 170 -8.43 20.43 -9.45
CA VAL A 170 -8.44 19.61 -10.65
C VAL A 170 -7.74 20.32 -11.81
N GLU A 171 -7.99 21.61 -12.00
CA GLU A 171 -7.33 22.42 -13.03
C GLU A 171 -5.82 22.48 -12.84
N ASN A 172 -5.34 22.63 -11.61
CA ASN A 172 -3.90 22.63 -11.32
C ASN A 172 -3.27 21.25 -11.56
N ALA A 173 -3.98 20.16 -11.23
CA ALA A 173 -3.51 18.81 -11.50
C ALA A 173 -3.46 18.47 -13.01
N LEU A 174 -4.33 19.07 -13.82
CA LEU A 174 -4.40 18.83 -15.28
C LEU A 174 -3.47 19.73 -16.11
N LYS A 175 -2.84 20.75 -15.50
CA LYS A 175 -1.88 21.66 -16.17
C LYS A 175 -0.44 21.14 -16.20
N THR A 176 -0.21 19.95 -15.65
CA THR A 176 1.09 19.26 -15.56
C THR A 176 1.15 18.17 -16.61
#